data_AF-A0A525J6P7-F1
#
_entry.id   AF-A0A525J6P7-F1
#
_cell.length_a   1.000
_cell.length_b   1.000
_cell.length_c   1.000
_cell.angle_alpha   90.00
_cell.angle_beta   90.00
_cell.angle_gamma   90.00
#
_symmetry.space_group_name_H-M   'P 1'
#
loop_
_entity.id
_entity.type
_entity.pdbx_description
1 polymer ?
#
loop_
_entity_poly.entity_id
_entity_poly.type
_entity_poly.pdbx_seq_one_letter_code
_entity_poly.pdbx_strand_id
1 'polypeptide(L)'
;MQSRGIVTGVSALALMLGACGLGERSDASKAIAGFLAVVQKDDLAAFEKGIDRAALQGDLRDQLAEMGKAAGMDVDGGASEFALDRMISPQAVRLAAAQTAPNWPPAPTPAQVVPRMKVRDLSHVCLEQAATKKCLLDFAKRDGVWRLVGMPARAVAANALTGAP
;
A
#
# COMPACT_ATOMS: atom_id res chain seq x y z
N MET A 1 -41.63 -56.05 -13.71
CA MET A 1 -41.12 -55.47 -12.45
C MET A 1 -39.79 -54.79 -12.71
N GLN A 2 -39.73 -53.50 -12.40
CA GLN A 2 -38.57 -52.61 -12.12
C GLN A 2 -37.50 -52.33 -13.20
N SER A 3 -37.70 -51.18 -13.85
CA SER A 3 -36.68 -50.32 -14.45
C SER A 3 -35.70 -49.80 -13.39
N ARG A 4 -34.39 -49.81 -13.68
CA ARG A 4 -33.37 -49.12 -12.90
C ARG A 4 -32.68 -48.06 -13.77
N GLY A 5 -33.14 -46.82 -13.63
CA GLY A 5 -32.47 -45.66 -14.17
C GLY A 5 -31.23 -45.34 -13.33
N ILE A 6 -30.09 -45.20 -13.99
CA ILE A 6 -28.86 -44.66 -13.40
C ILE A 6 -28.83 -43.18 -13.78
N VAL A 7 -29.22 -42.32 -12.85
CA VAL A 7 -28.98 -40.88 -12.92
C VAL A 7 -27.64 -40.64 -12.23
N THR A 8 -26.55 -40.62 -13.00
CA THR A 8 -25.23 -40.21 -12.48
C THR A 8 -25.19 -38.68 -12.45
N GLY A 9 -25.31 -38.12 -11.25
CA GLY A 9 -25.34 -36.68 -11.01
C GLY A 9 -24.06 -35.98 -11.44
N VAL A 10 -24.22 -34.96 -12.30
CA VAL A 10 -23.20 -33.94 -12.56
C VAL A 10 -23.34 -32.87 -11.48
N SER A 11 -22.55 -32.95 -10.40
CA SER A 11 -22.49 -31.90 -9.38
C SER A 11 -21.12 -31.86 -8.69
N ALA A 12 -20.11 -31.29 -9.35
CA ALA A 12 -18.87 -30.84 -8.69
C ALA A 12 -18.06 -29.88 -9.58
N LEU A 13 -18.51 -28.63 -9.78
CA LEU A 13 -17.75 -27.63 -10.55
C LEU A 13 -17.98 -26.17 -10.09
N ALA A 14 -18.19 -25.94 -8.79
CA ALA A 14 -18.52 -24.61 -8.26
C ALA A 14 -17.51 -23.99 -7.26
N LEU A 15 -16.31 -24.54 -7.05
CA LEU A 15 -15.37 -24.06 -6.02
C LEU A 15 -14.13 -23.30 -6.53
N MET A 16 -13.94 -23.15 -7.84
CA MET A 16 -12.71 -22.52 -8.39
C MET A 16 -12.73 -20.99 -8.40
N LEU A 17 -13.89 -20.35 -8.21
CA LEU A 17 -14.04 -18.89 -8.36
C LEU A 17 -13.62 -18.07 -7.12
N GLY A 18 -13.48 -18.71 -5.95
CA GLY A 18 -13.05 -18.03 -4.71
C GLY A 18 -11.53 -17.88 -4.56
N ALA A 19 -10.74 -18.62 -5.35
CA ALA A 19 -9.29 -18.73 -5.15
C ALA A 19 -8.51 -17.51 -5.68
N CYS A 20 -8.97 -16.86 -6.76
CA CYS A 20 -8.25 -15.74 -7.38
C CYS A 20 -8.11 -14.52 -6.46
N GLY A 21 -9.16 -14.15 -5.71
CA GLY A 21 -9.10 -12.98 -4.83
C GLY A 21 -8.40 -13.22 -3.49
N LEU A 22 -8.52 -14.44 -2.95
CA LEU A 22 -7.90 -14.79 -1.66
C LEU A 22 -6.38 -14.93 -1.78
N GLY A 23 -5.88 -15.47 -2.89
CA GLY A 23 -4.45 -15.55 -3.19
C GLY A 23 -3.82 -14.16 -3.22
N GLU A 24 -4.40 -13.24 -4.00
CA GLU A 24 -3.88 -11.87 -4.13
C GLU A 24 -3.86 -11.12 -2.80
N ARG A 25 -4.91 -11.25 -1.98
CA ARG A 25 -4.93 -10.65 -0.64
C ARG A 25 -3.82 -11.22 0.26
N SER A 26 -3.61 -12.53 0.21
CA SER A 26 -2.56 -13.20 0.98
C SER A 26 -1.18 -12.71 0.55
N ASP A 27 -0.91 -12.67 -0.75
CA ASP A 27 0.39 -12.29 -1.29
C ASP A 27 0.68 -10.79 -1.07
N ALA A 28 -0.33 -9.93 -1.23
CA ALA A 28 -0.23 -8.53 -0.87
C ALA A 28 0.11 -8.34 0.61
N SER A 29 -0.55 -9.07 1.53
CA SER A 29 -0.27 -8.96 2.97
C SER A 29 1.16 -9.38 3.34
N LYS A 30 1.70 -10.42 2.68
CA LYS A 30 3.08 -10.87 2.86
C LYS A 30 4.08 -9.83 2.35
N ALA A 31 3.84 -9.30 1.15
CA ALA A 31 4.69 -8.30 0.55
C ALA A 31 4.72 -7.01 1.38
N ILE A 32 3.57 -6.54 1.86
CA ILE A 32 3.48 -5.36 2.73
C ILE A 32 4.21 -5.59 4.06
N ALA A 33 3.99 -6.73 4.73
CA ALA A 33 4.71 -7.05 5.97
C ALA A 33 6.23 -7.08 5.75
N GLY A 34 6.69 -7.68 4.65
CA GLY A 34 8.10 -7.69 4.25
C GLY A 34 8.66 -6.29 3.98
N PHE A 35 7.90 -5.45 3.26
CA PHE A 35 8.26 -4.06 2.99
C PHE A 35 8.36 -3.24 4.28
N LEU A 36 7.40 -3.38 5.20
CA LEU A 36 7.45 -2.70 6.50
C LEU A 36 8.67 -3.15 7.32
N ALA A 37 9.05 -4.43 7.25
CA ALA A 37 10.27 -4.91 7.88
C ALA A 37 11.55 -4.29 7.27
N VAL A 38 11.59 -4.11 5.95
CA VAL A 38 12.67 -3.39 5.25
C VAL A 38 12.74 -1.94 5.71
N VAL A 39 11.59 -1.26 5.75
CA VAL A 39 11.46 0.12 6.22
C VAL A 39 11.99 0.28 7.65
N GLN A 40 11.76 -0.69 8.55
CA GLN A 40 12.32 -0.62 9.91
C GLN A 40 13.82 -0.84 10.00
N LYS A 41 14.38 -1.63 9.09
CA LYS A 41 15.83 -1.90 9.07
C LYS A 41 16.63 -0.75 8.46
N ASP A 42 15.96 0.28 7.94
CA ASP A 42 16.57 1.39 7.21
C ASP A 42 17.42 0.92 6.02
N ASP A 43 17.07 -0.24 5.43
CA ASP A 43 17.76 -0.80 4.27
C ASP A 43 17.30 -0.07 3.00
N LEU A 44 18.03 0.98 2.64
CA LEU A 44 17.70 1.83 1.50
C LEU A 44 17.65 1.05 0.19
N ALA A 45 18.57 0.11 -0.03
CA ALA A 45 18.63 -0.64 -1.28
C ALA A 45 17.43 -1.59 -1.44
N ALA A 46 17.01 -2.24 -0.35
CA ALA A 46 15.79 -3.04 -0.36
C ALA A 46 14.52 -2.18 -0.40
N PHE A 47 14.54 -1.01 0.23
CA PHE A 47 13.44 -0.05 0.20
C PHE A 47 13.15 0.41 -1.24
N GLU A 48 14.18 0.81 -1.99
CA GLU A 48 14.02 1.23 -3.39
C GLU A 48 13.39 0.14 -4.27
N LYS A 49 13.68 -1.14 -4.00
CA LYS A 49 13.06 -2.27 -4.73
C LYS A 49 11.59 -2.47 -4.38
N GLY A 50 11.20 -2.05 -3.17
CA GLY A 50 9.84 -2.16 -2.64
C GLY A 50 8.91 -1.01 -3.03
N ILE A 51 9.42 0.02 -3.72
CA ILE A 51 8.64 1.17 -4.14
C ILE A 51 8.56 1.28 -5.67
N ASP A 52 7.49 1.92 -6.15
CA ASP A 52 7.41 2.45 -7.50
C ASP A 52 7.70 3.96 -7.41
N ARG A 53 8.96 4.33 -7.59
CA ARG A 53 9.43 5.71 -7.35
C ARG A 53 8.71 6.74 -8.22
N ALA A 54 8.48 6.41 -9.50
CA ALA A 54 7.76 7.31 -10.41
C ALA A 54 6.31 7.51 -9.97
N ALA A 55 5.62 6.44 -9.57
CA ALA A 55 4.26 6.54 -9.05
C ALA A 55 4.19 7.38 -7.76
N LEU A 56 5.11 7.16 -6.82
CA LEU A 56 5.17 7.93 -5.58
C LEU A 56 5.43 9.43 -5.81
N GLN A 57 6.36 9.77 -6.69
CA GLN A 57 6.62 11.16 -7.05
C GLN A 57 5.38 11.81 -7.69
N GLY A 58 4.67 11.08 -8.55
CA GLY A 58 3.39 11.52 -9.13
C GLY A 58 2.33 11.80 -8.06
N ASP A 59 2.06 10.81 -7.20
CA ASP A 59 1.09 10.91 -6.11
C ASP A 59 1.40 12.09 -5.17
N LEU A 60 2.65 12.25 -4.74
CA LEU A 60 3.06 13.36 -3.89
C LEU A 60 2.90 14.72 -4.59
N ARG A 61 3.24 14.82 -5.87
CA ARG A 61 3.08 16.05 -6.65
C ARG A 61 1.62 16.46 -6.71
N ASP A 62 0.74 15.51 -7.00
CA ASP A 62 -0.71 15.76 -7.09
C ASP A 62 -1.26 16.20 -5.73
N GLN A 63 -0.90 15.50 -4.65
CA GLN A 63 -1.33 15.87 -3.30
C GLN A 63 -0.84 17.26 -2.88
N LEU A 64 0.41 17.62 -3.20
CA LEU A 64 0.96 18.95 -2.90
C LEU A 64 0.27 20.05 -3.72
N ALA A 65 -0.02 19.80 -5.00
CA ALA A 65 -0.75 20.74 -5.84
C ALA A 65 -2.17 20.98 -5.30
N GLU A 66 -2.88 19.92 -4.92
CA GLU A 66 -4.22 20.03 -4.32
C GLU A 66 -4.17 20.76 -2.97
N MET A 67 -3.14 20.54 -2.16
CA MET A 67 -2.93 21.30 -0.92
C MET A 67 -2.67 22.78 -1.16
N GLY A 68 -1.87 23.13 -2.19
CA GLY A 68 -1.62 24.52 -2.60
C GLY A 68 -2.90 25.22 -3.02
N LYS A 69 -3.68 24.60 -3.92
CA LYS A 69 -4.98 25.11 -4.36
C LYS A 69 -5.94 25.35 -3.19
N ALA A 70 -6.03 24.39 -2.27
CA ALA A 70 -6.87 24.51 -1.08
C ALA A 70 -6.42 25.64 -0.14
N ALA A 71 -5.15 26.04 -0.18
CA ALA A 71 -4.61 27.16 0.57
C ALA A 71 -4.69 28.51 -0.18
N GLY A 72 -5.28 28.55 -1.38
CA GLY A 72 -5.34 29.74 -2.23
C GLY A 72 -4.00 30.13 -2.86
N MET A 73 -3.04 29.20 -2.89
CA MET A 73 -1.74 29.38 -3.54
C MET A 73 -1.72 28.63 -4.86
N ASP A 74 -1.61 29.34 -5.98
CA ASP A 74 -1.33 28.71 -7.27
C ASP A 74 0.19 28.57 -7.40
N VAL A 75 0.69 27.34 -7.26
CA VAL A 75 2.12 27.08 -7.28
C VAL A 75 2.53 26.83 -8.73
N ASP A 76 2.77 27.91 -9.48
CA ASP A 76 3.31 27.83 -10.83
C ASP A 76 4.64 27.07 -10.82
N GLY A 77 4.67 25.90 -11.48
CA GLY A 77 5.84 25.02 -11.58
C GLY A 77 5.86 23.80 -10.65
N GLY A 78 4.94 23.70 -9.69
CA GLY A 78 4.80 22.53 -8.81
C GLY A 78 6.02 22.22 -7.92
N ALA A 79 5.95 21.12 -7.16
CA ALA A 79 7.07 20.66 -6.35
C ALA A 79 8.20 20.10 -7.25
N SER A 80 9.44 20.52 -7.02
CA SER A 80 10.60 20.02 -7.77
C SER A 80 10.85 18.54 -7.49
N GLU A 81 11.34 17.80 -8.47
CA GLU A 81 11.65 16.36 -8.33
C GLU A 81 12.64 16.10 -7.19
N PHE A 82 13.62 16.98 -7.02
CA PHE A 82 14.58 16.92 -5.92
C PHE A 82 13.94 17.08 -4.53
N ALA A 83 12.91 17.92 -4.40
CA ALA A 83 12.17 18.06 -3.16
C ALA A 83 11.32 16.80 -2.88
N LEU A 84 10.66 16.27 -3.91
CA LEU A 84 9.88 15.03 -3.83
C LEU A 84 10.74 13.82 -3.44
N ASP A 85 11.95 13.72 -3.99
CA ASP A 85 12.86 12.62 -3.68
C ASP A 85 13.24 12.56 -2.20
N ARG A 86 13.42 13.73 -1.56
CA ARG A 86 13.69 13.80 -0.11
C ARG A 86 12.50 13.41 0.76
N MET A 87 11.30 13.50 0.22
CA MET A 87 10.08 13.07 0.91
C MET A 87 9.91 11.54 0.86
N ILE A 88 10.60 10.85 -0.07
CA ILE A 88 10.52 9.41 -0.25
C ILE A 88 11.70 8.74 0.46
N SER A 89 11.51 8.39 1.72
CA SER A 89 12.51 7.68 2.54
C SER A 89 11.88 6.63 3.46
N PRO A 90 12.66 5.66 3.96
CA PRO A 90 12.18 4.71 4.97
C PRO A 90 11.58 5.41 6.20
N GLN A 91 12.22 6.47 6.70
CA GLN A 91 11.74 7.26 7.84
C GLN A 91 10.36 7.88 7.56
N ALA A 92 10.16 8.43 6.37
CA ALA A 92 8.88 8.99 5.95
C ALA A 92 7.76 7.93 5.96
N VAL A 93 8.07 6.73 5.46
CA VAL A 93 7.12 5.60 5.48
C VAL A 93 6.88 5.07 6.90
N ARG A 94 7.88 5.07 7.81
CA ARG A 94 7.68 4.72 9.23
C ARG A 94 6.63 5.63 9.88
N LEU A 95 6.73 6.94 9.66
CA LEU A 95 5.78 7.93 10.19
C LEU A 95 4.37 7.76 9.64
N ALA A 96 4.27 7.40 8.36
CA ALA A 96 3.00 7.05 7.73
C ALA A 96 2.42 5.75 8.33
N ALA A 97 3.22 4.67 8.39
CA ALA A 97 2.81 3.37 8.90
C ALA A 97 2.37 3.40 10.38
N ALA A 98 2.97 4.25 11.21
CA ALA A 98 2.56 4.44 12.59
C ALA A 98 1.08 4.90 12.72
N GLN A 99 0.55 5.58 11.70
CA GLN A 99 -0.85 6.02 11.65
C GLN A 99 -1.82 4.90 11.24
N THR A 100 -1.32 3.85 10.56
CA THR A 100 -2.10 2.65 10.22
C THR A 100 -2.44 1.84 11.47
N ALA A 101 -1.49 1.70 12.39
CA ALA A 101 -1.71 1.09 13.70
C ALA A 101 -0.68 1.60 14.73
N PRO A 102 -1.10 2.38 15.74
CA PRO A 102 -0.20 2.94 16.75
C PRO A 102 0.59 1.90 17.57
N ASN A 103 0.05 0.69 17.69
CA ASN A 103 0.61 -0.38 18.52
C ASN A 103 1.21 -1.52 17.69
N TRP A 104 1.53 -1.29 16.41
CA TRP A 104 2.24 -2.32 15.65
C TRP A 104 3.65 -2.53 16.21
N PRO A 105 4.12 -3.79 16.28
CA PRO A 105 5.55 -4.02 16.44
C PRO A 105 6.28 -3.39 15.25
N PRO A 106 7.59 -3.10 15.36
CA PRO A 106 8.34 -2.49 14.26
C PRO A 106 8.06 -3.18 12.92
N ALA A 107 8.20 -4.51 12.87
CA ALA A 107 7.87 -5.31 11.69
C ALA A 107 6.59 -6.13 11.95
N PRO A 108 5.39 -5.69 11.50
CA PRO A 108 4.16 -6.45 11.68
C PRO A 108 4.16 -7.71 10.80
N THR A 109 3.55 -8.76 11.31
CA THR A 109 3.31 -9.99 10.56
C THR A 109 2.20 -9.81 9.53
N PRO A 110 2.12 -10.63 8.46
CA PRO A 110 1.03 -10.56 7.48
C PRO A 110 -0.36 -10.62 8.13
N ALA A 111 -0.53 -11.45 9.17
CA ALA A 111 -1.77 -11.57 9.92
C ALA A 111 -2.17 -10.28 10.66
N GLN A 112 -1.19 -9.47 11.08
CA GLN A 112 -1.43 -8.15 11.69
C GLN A 112 -1.74 -7.07 10.64
N VAL A 113 -1.26 -7.25 9.40
CA VAL A 113 -1.49 -6.34 8.27
C VAL A 113 -2.89 -6.52 7.69
N VAL A 114 -3.37 -7.76 7.51
CA VAL A 114 -4.66 -8.10 6.86
C VAL A 114 -5.87 -7.30 7.39
N PRO A 115 -6.05 -7.07 8.70
CA PRO A 115 -7.18 -6.31 9.25
C PRO A 115 -7.14 -4.81 8.93
N ARG A 116 -5.98 -4.29 8.50
CA ARG A 116 -5.78 -2.89 8.10
C ARG A 116 -5.78 -2.71 6.59
N MET A 117 -5.84 -3.80 5.83
CA MET A 117 -5.88 -3.76 4.38
C MET A 117 -7.30 -3.56 3.87
N LYS A 118 -7.44 -2.60 2.96
CA LYS A 118 -8.58 -2.49 2.06
C LYS A 118 -8.15 -2.92 0.66
N VAL A 119 -8.81 -3.94 0.12
CA VAL A 119 -8.60 -4.38 -1.26
C VAL A 119 -9.44 -3.49 -2.17
N ARG A 120 -8.83 -2.86 -3.18
CA ARG A 120 -9.55 -2.08 -4.20
C ARG A 120 -9.87 -2.97 -5.41
N ASP A 121 -8.87 -3.73 -5.85
CA ASP A 121 -8.98 -4.72 -6.92
C ASP A 121 -7.87 -5.78 -6.77
N LEU A 122 -7.73 -6.68 -7.77
CA LEU A 122 -6.74 -7.77 -7.75
C LEU A 122 -5.28 -7.29 -7.78
N SER A 123 -5.05 -6.04 -8.17
CA SER A 123 -3.73 -5.42 -8.34
C SER A 123 -3.51 -4.19 -7.47
N HIS A 124 -4.50 -3.78 -6.66
CA HIS A 124 -4.43 -2.62 -5.78
C HIS A 124 -4.99 -2.89 -4.39
N VAL A 125 -4.19 -2.54 -3.38
CA VAL A 125 -4.59 -2.58 -1.97
C VAL A 125 -4.10 -1.32 -1.27
N CYS A 126 -4.75 -0.93 -0.19
CA CYS A 126 -4.26 0.13 0.67
C CYS A 126 -4.26 -0.29 2.14
N LEU A 127 -3.36 0.31 2.92
CA LEU A 127 -3.41 0.28 4.37
C LEU A 127 -4.20 1.47 4.87
N GLU A 128 -5.25 1.21 5.64
CA GLU A 128 -6.12 2.23 6.20
C GLU A 128 -5.53 2.82 7.49
N GLN A 129 -5.67 4.13 7.66
CA GLN A 129 -5.39 4.81 8.92
C GLN A 129 -6.33 4.28 10.02
N ALA A 130 -5.79 4.02 11.21
CA ALA A 130 -6.58 3.49 12.32
C ALA A 130 -7.77 4.39 12.69
N ALA A 131 -7.52 5.70 12.75
CA ALA A 131 -8.48 6.68 13.23
C ALA A 131 -9.57 7.03 12.20
N THR A 132 -9.18 7.26 10.94
CA THR A 132 -10.09 7.81 9.91
C THR A 132 -10.56 6.79 8.89
N LYS A 133 -9.97 5.59 8.88
CA LYS A 133 -10.17 4.57 7.83
C LYS A 133 -9.83 5.04 6.41
N LYS A 134 -9.15 6.17 6.25
CA LYS A 134 -8.65 6.63 4.94
C LYS A 134 -7.46 5.79 4.52
N CYS A 135 -7.34 5.51 3.22
CA CYS A 135 -6.13 4.89 2.66
C CYS A 135 -4.93 5.79 2.91
N LEU A 136 -3.85 5.18 3.41
CA LEU A 136 -2.66 5.89 3.83
C LEU A 136 -1.41 5.36 3.13
N LEU A 137 -1.24 4.05 2.99
CA LEU A 137 -0.20 3.49 2.14
C LEU A 137 -0.86 2.68 1.03
N ASP A 138 -0.74 3.13 -0.21
CA ASP A 138 -1.30 2.46 -1.37
C ASP A 138 -0.22 1.58 -2.03
N PHE A 139 -0.58 0.32 -2.28
CA PHE A 139 0.29 -0.66 -2.92
C PHE A 139 -0.36 -1.15 -4.21
N ALA A 140 0.45 -1.35 -5.23
CA ALA A 140 0.01 -1.93 -6.49
C ALA A 140 0.93 -3.05 -6.94
N LYS A 141 0.37 -4.02 -7.66
CA LYS A 141 1.12 -5.09 -8.31
C LYS A 141 1.73 -4.55 -9.62
N ARG A 142 3.05 -4.61 -9.74
CA ARG A 142 3.87 -4.19 -10.89
C ARG A 142 4.77 -5.34 -11.27
N ASP A 143 4.63 -5.86 -12.49
CA ASP A 143 5.42 -7.00 -12.98
C ASP A 143 5.36 -8.22 -12.04
N GLY A 144 4.19 -8.44 -11.42
CA GLY A 144 3.97 -9.51 -10.44
C GLY A 144 4.44 -9.21 -9.01
N VAL A 145 5.08 -8.06 -8.76
CA VAL A 145 5.61 -7.66 -7.45
C VAL A 145 4.77 -6.52 -6.87
N TRP A 146 4.38 -6.63 -5.61
CA TRP A 146 3.70 -5.54 -4.90
C TRP A 146 4.70 -4.45 -4.53
N ARG A 147 4.43 -3.22 -4.96
CA ARG A 147 5.24 -2.03 -4.69
C ARG A 147 4.39 -0.94 -4.04
N LEU A 148 4.98 -0.14 -3.17
CA LEU A 148 4.35 1.07 -2.67
C LEU A 148 4.23 2.09 -3.81
N VAL A 149 3.02 2.58 -4.07
CA VAL A 149 2.72 3.53 -5.16
C VAL A 149 2.14 4.85 -4.68
N GLY A 150 1.68 4.94 -3.43
CA GLY A 150 1.11 6.16 -2.87
C GLY A 150 1.28 6.26 -1.36
N MET A 151 1.44 7.48 -0.86
CA MET A 151 1.55 7.79 0.57
C MET A 151 1.18 9.25 0.88
N PRO A 152 0.77 9.60 2.12
CA PRO A 152 0.30 10.95 2.45
C PRO A 152 1.43 11.98 2.44
N ALA A 153 1.33 12.97 1.54
CA ALA A 153 2.26 14.11 1.45
C ALA A 153 2.41 14.85 2.79
N ARG A 154 1.32 14.98 3.57
CA ARG A 154 1.36 15.66 4.89
C ARG A 154 2.27 14.95 5.90
N ALA A 155 2.29 13.62 5.92
CA ALA A 155 3.11 12.88 6.87
C ALA A 155 4.60 12.99 6.53
N VAL A 156 4.92 13.03 5.23
CA VAL A 156 6.30 13.08 4.76
C VAL A 156 6.86 14.51 4.64
N ALA A 157 6.02 15.51 4.38
CA ALA A 157 6.41 16.92 4.40
C ALA A 157 6.82 17.36 5.81
N ALA A 158 6.12 16.90 6.86
CA ALA A 158 6.50 17.15 8.24
C ALA A 158 7.92 16.62 8.56
N ASN A 159 8.29 15.46 8.02
CA ASN A 159 9.63 14.87 8.18
C ASN A 159 10.71 15.66 7.42
N ALA A 160 10.40 16.10 6.20
CA ALA A 160 11.34 16.88 5.38
C ALA A 160 11.67 18.26 6.01
N LEU A 161 10.70 18.85 6.74
CA LEU A 161 10.86 20.15 7.39
C LEU A 161 11.57 20.08 8.75
N THR A 162 11.49 18.96 9.46
CA THR A 162 12.12 18.82 10.78
C THR A 162 13.59 18.41 10.72
N GLY A 163 14.10 17.99 9.56
CA GLY A 163 15.52 17.68 9.36
C GLY A 163 16.08 16.62 10.32
N ALA A 164 15.22 15.81 10.94
CA ALA A 164 15.65 14.80 11.89
C ALA A 164 16.39 13.69 11.13
N PRO A 165 17.63 13.35 11.53
CA PRO A 165 18.36 12.22 10.96
C PRO A 165 17.64 10.89 11.22
#